data_AF-A0AAW7BM98-F1
#
_entry.id   AF-A0AAW7BM98-F1
#
_cell.length_a   1.000
_cell.length_b   1.000
_cell.length_c   1.000
_cell.angle_alpha   90.00
_cell.angle_beta   90.00
_cell.angle_gamma   90.00
#
_symmetry.space_group_name_H-M   'P 1'
#
loop_
_entity.id
_entity.type
_entity.pdbx_description
1 polymer ?
#
loop_
_entity_poly.entity_id
_entity_poly.type
_entity_poly.pdbx_seq_one_letter_code
_entity_poly.pdbx_strand_id
1 'polypeptide(L)'
;MDIFLLVLKVSGFLFSGIVAILASVLEVKDAEGRVNKKGKFFIAGGVAGIFLAVTTQVVESYMQRQAQKAAAEESLQATKRLEGIMYELNRNLQPLQLFSVAIYRMTSLSRDSDVELYRQRLYDGASEFLKKAQEERAKDQDFSVIDASLVGTLSIREEVAVKPGGRYYPEPSLKAEADSKLMPMCFNFVFFKDPLPASKLKDSAMFGIGVGDAQVRSAFPAGLNMKFDVKKNDLYMDGVLSLGDWENQSGRILSIPDLVGAQMLVATCPRPVPNPPDPNSLRMVSDPFALGGMRLKFGNRSVLIRAGDLTLHRDGEISFWEYRFPETEEALNEKLRGM
;
A
#
# COMPACT_ATOMS: atom_id res chain seq x y z
N MET A 1 15.01 -50.45 -6.96
CA MET A 1 14.55 -50.41 -8.37
C MET A 1 15.73 -50.15 -9.31
N ASP A 2 16.68 -49.30 -8.92
CA ASP A 2 17.89 -49.00 -9.72
C ASP A 2 18.78 -50.22 -9.97
N ILE A 3 18.93 -51.12 -8.98
CA ILE A 3 19.69 -52.37 -9.13
C ILE A 3 19.08 -53.28 -10.21
N PHE A 4 17.75 -53.31 -10.33
CA PHE A 4 17.06 -54.15 -11.31
C PHE A 4 17.26 -53.63 -12.74
N LEU A 5 17.16 -52.31 -12.94
CA LEU A 5 17.42 -51.67 -14.24
C LEU A 5 18.91 -51.81 -14.63
N LEU A 6 19.83 -51.68 -13.67
CA LEU A 6 21.25 -51.91 -13.87
C LEU A 6 21.52 -53.35 -14.35
N VAL A 7 20.94 -54.34 -13.68
CA VAL A 7 21.06 -55.76 -14.04
C VAL A 7 20.51 -56.00 -15.45
N LEU A 8 19.34 -55.47 -15.80
CA LEU A 8 18.76 -55.56 -17.15
C LEU A 8 19.67 -54.94 -18.22
N LYS A 9 20.27 -53.78 -17.95
CA LYS A 9 21.16 -53.08 -18.88
C LYS A 9 22.44 -53.88 -19.13
N VAL A 10 23.06 -54.38 -18.05
CA VAL A 10 24.25 -55.25 -18.13
C VAL A 10 23.92 -56.56 -18.85
N SER A 11 22.76 -57.16 -18.55
CA SER A 11 22.29 -58.38 -19.21
C SER A 11 22.07 -58.16 -20.71
N GLY A 12 21.45 -57.05 -21.11
CA GLY A 12 21.20 -56.70 -22.51
C GLY A 12 22.49 -56.42 -23.28
N PHE A 13 23.44 -55.69 -22.68
CA PHE A 13 24.77 -55.49 -23.26
C PHE A 13 25.51 -56.82 -23.43
N LEU A 14 25.53 -57.67 -22.40
CA LEU A 14 26.15 -59.00 -22.46
C LEU A 14 25.49 -59.89 -23.52
N PHE A 15 24.16 -59.92 -23.60
CA PHE A 15 23.44 -60.69 -24.61
C PHE A 15 23.75 -60.20 -26.02
N SER A 16 23.72 -58.88 -26.24
CA SER A 16 24.04 -58.30 -27.55
C SER A 16 25.50 -58.55 -27.96
N GLY A 17 26.44 -58.46 -27.00
CA GLY A 17 27.86 -58.75 -27.22
C GLY A 17 28.12 -60.21 -27.55
N ILE A 18 27.53 -61.14 -26.78
CA ILE A 18 27.65 -62.59 -27.00
C ILE A 18 27.01 -62.98 -28.33
N VAL A 19 25.84 -62.43 -28.67
CA VAL A 19 25.17 -62.68 -29.95
C VAL A 19 25.96 -62.11 -31.14
N ALA A 20 26.58 -60.94 -31.00
CA ALA A 20 27.43 -60.36 -32.04
C ALA A 20 28.72 -61.17 -32.27
N ILE A 21 29.34 -61.68 -31.20
CA ILE A 21 30.51 -62.57 -31.28
C ILE A 21 30.12 -63.90 -31.94
N LEU A 22 29.02 -64.52 -31.51
CA LEU A 22 28.53 -65.78 -32.11
C LEU A 22 28.14 -65.62 -33.58
N ALA A 23 27.53 -64.48 -33.95
CA ALA A 23 27.23 -64.14 -35.33
C ALA A 23 28.49 -63.86 -36.17
N SER A 24 29.62 -63.51 -35.56
CA SER A 24 30.89 -63.30 -36.28
C SER A 24 31.67 -64.60 -36.51
N VAL A 25 31.47 -65.61 -35.66
CA VAL A 25 32.19 -66.89 -35.71
C VAL A 25 31.43 -67.96 -36.51
N LEU A 26 30.10 -67.90 -36.55
CA LEU A 26 29.29 -68.84 -37.34
C LEU A 26 29.16 -68.36 -38.79
N GLU A 27 29.23 -69.25 -39.77
CA GLU A 27 28.89 -68.94 -41.16
C GLU A 27 27.42 -68.52 -41.25
N VAL A 28 27.16 -67.22 -41.16
CA VAL A 28 25.82 -66.61 -41.23
C VAL A 28 25.25 -66.70 -42.64
N LYS A 29 26.12 -66.95 -43.63
CA LYS A 29 25.75 -67.00 -45.04
C LYS A 29 25.78 -68.42 -45.60
N ASP A 30 24.72 -68.75 -46.33
CA ASP A 30 24.57 -69.95 -47.14
C ASP A 30 25.55 -69.91 -48.34
N ALA A 31 25.81 -71.03 -49.01
CA ALA A 31 26.68 -71.11 -50.20
C ALA A 31 26.25 -70.17 -51.36
N GLU A 32 25.04 -69.63 -51.31
CA GLU A 32 24.43 -68.66 -52.24
C GLU A 32 24.57 -67.19 -51.77
N GLY A 33 25.24 -66.94 -50.64
CA GLY A 33 25.45 -65.60 -50.07
C GLY A 33 24.25 -65.02 -49.31
N ARG A 34 23.16 -65.77 -49.16
CA ARG A 34 21.96 -65.40 -48.39
C ARG A 34 22.19 -65.58 -46.89
N VAL A 35 21.27 -65.13 -46.04
CA VAL A 35 21.35 -65.32 -44.57
C VAL A 35 20.60 -66.57 -44.16
N ASN A 36 21.28 -67.52 -43.52
CA ASN A 36 20.70 -68.79 -43.13
C ASN A 36 19.71 -68.62 -41.96
N LYS A 37 18.90 -69.66 -41.68
CA LYS A 37 17.89 -69.61 -40.60
C LYS A 37 18.49 -69.28 -39.22
N LYS A 38 19.74 -69.69 -38.96
CA LYS A 38 20.45 -69.40 -37.71
C LYS A 38 20.88 -67.94 -37.65
N GLY A 39 21.38 -67.39 -38.76
CA GLY A 39 21.73 -65.98 -38.93
C GLY A 39 20.54 -65.04 -38.71
N LYS A 40 19.36 -65.40 -39.22
CA LYS A 40 18.12 -64.65 -38.96
C LYS A 40 17.75 -64.63 -37.47
N PHE A 41 17.97 -65.74 -36.76
CA PHE A 41 17.71 -65.82 -35.33
C PHE A 41 18.68 -64.95 -34.51
N PHE A 42 19.98 -64.96 -34.84
CA PHE A 42 20.96 -64.10 -34.17
C PHE A 42 20.72 -62.62 -34.44
N ILE A 43 20.36 -62.24 -35.67
CA ILE A 43 19.99 -60.85 -36.00
C ILE A 43 18.75 -60.43 -35.22
N ALA A 44 17.72 -61.27 -35.15
CA ALA A 44 16.52 -60.99 -34.36
C ALA A 44 16.83 -60.84 -32.86
N GLY A 45 17.70 -61.68 -32.30
CA GLY A 45 18.17 -61.57 -30.92
C GLY A 45 18.98 -60.30 -30.65
N GLY A 46 19.84 -59.89 -31.59
CA GLY A 46 20.59 -58.64 -31.51
C GLY A 46 19.69 -57.41 -31.54
N VAL A 47 18.70 -57.38 -32.46
CA VAL A 47 17.71 -56.29 -32.54
C VAL A 47 16.86 -56.21 -31.28
N ALA A 48 16.41 -57.36 -30.75
CA ALA A 48 15.68 -57.41 -29.48
C ALA A 48 16.51 -56.88 -28.30
N GLY A 49 17.79 -57.24 -28.23
CA GLY A 49 18.72 -56.74 -27.20
C GLY A 49 18.94 -55.23 -27.27
N ILE A 50 19.08 -54.66 -28.48
CA ILE A 50 19.19 -53.22 -28.69
C ILE A 50 17.90 -52.51 -28.26
N PHE A 51 16.74 -53.04 -28.64
CA PHE A 51 15.45 -52.46 -28.26
C PHE A 51 15.24 -52.44 -26.74
N LEU A 52 15.69 -53.51 -26.06
CA LEU A 52 15.62 -53.65 -24.62
C LEU A 52 16.58 -52.67 -23.90
N ALA A 53 17.77 -52.45 -24.45
CA ALA A 53 18.71 -51.44 -23.94
C ALA A 53 18.16 -50.00 -24.10
N VAL A 54 17.59 -49.68 -25.26
CA VAL A 54 16.99 -48.35 -25.54
C VAL A 54 15.82 -48.08 -24.61
N THR A 55 14.89 -49.04 -24.46
CA THR A 55 13.73 -48.89 -23.58
C THR A 55 14.14 -48.72 -22.12
N THR A 56 15.15 -49.47 -21.65
CA THR A 56 15.72 -49.30 -20.31
C THR A 56 16.28 -47.89 -20.11
N GLN A 57 17.02 -47.37 -21.09
CA GLN A 57 17.58 -46.01 -21.04
C GLN A 57 16.50 -44.92 -21.04
N VAL A 58 15.41 -45.11 -21.78
CA VAL A 58 14.27 -44.18 -21.80
C VAL A 58 13.55 -44.15 -20.45
N VAL A 59 13.31 -45.32 -19.84
CA VAL A 59 12.69 -45.42 -18.50
C VAL A 59 13.57 -44.76 -17.44
N GLU A 60 14.87 -45.02 -17.46
CA GLU A 60 15.84 -44.42 -16.54
C GLU A 60 15.88 -42.89 -16.67
N SER A 61 15.92 -42.37 -17.90
CA SER A 61 15.88 -40.94 -18.16
C SER A 61 14.56 -40.30 -17.69
N TYR A 62 13.44 -41.00 -17.85
CA TYR A 62 12.14 -40.53 -17.36
C TYR A 62 12.10 -40.47 -15.83
N MET A 63 12.60 -41.50 -15.15
CA MET A 63 12.68 -41.53 -13.68
C MET A 63 13.61 -40.45 -13.13
N GLN A 64 14.78 -40.26 -13.73
CA GLN A 64 15.71 -39.19 -13.34
C GLN A 64 15.09 -37.80 -13.50
N ARG A 65 14.38 -37.55 -14.61
CA ARG A 65 13.63 -36.29 -14.80
C ARG A 65 12.54 -36.10 -13.75
N GLN A 66 11.85 -37.16 -13.35
CA GLN A 66 10.82 -37.10 -12.31
C GLN A 66 11.43 -36.79 -10.94
N ALA A 67 12.56 -37.43 -10.58
CA ALA A 67 13.29 -37.15 -9.35
C ALA A 67 13.84 -35.72 -9.31
N GLN A 68 14.39 -35.21 -10.42
CA GLN A 68 14.85 -33.83 -10.53
C GLN A 68 13.71 -32.81 -10.37
N LYS A 69 12.53 -33.08 -10.96
CA LYS A 69 11.35 -32.24 -10.77
C LYS A 69 10.89 -32.22 -9.32
N ALA A 70 10.84 -33.37 -8.66
CA ALA A 70 10.48 -33.47 -7.26
C ALA A 70 11.45 -32.70 -6.36
N ALA A 71 12.76 -32.83 -6.60
CA ALA A 71 13.79 -32.09 -5.85
C ALA A 71 13.71 -30.57 -6.11
N ALA A 72 13.41 -30.15 -7.34
CA ALA A 72 13.23 -28.73 -7.67
C ALA A 72 11.98 -28.14 -7.00
N GLU A 73 10.87 -28.90 -6.96
CA GLU A 73 9.66 -28.50 -6.24
C GLU A 73 9.90 -28.42 -4.72
N GLU A 74 10.61 -29.39 -4.15
CA GLU A 74 10.98 -29.37 -2.73
C GLU A 74 11.89 -28.18 -2.41
N SER A 75 12.90 -27.92 -3.24
CA SER A 75 13.76 -26.74 -3.10
C SER A 75 12.96 -25.44 -3.21
N LEU A 76 12.03 -25.33 -4.15
CA LEU A 76 11.16 -24.15 -4.29
C LEU A 76 10.28 -23.96 -3.04
N GLN A 77 9.72 -25.05 -2.50
CA GLN A 77 8.94 -25.00 -1.27
C GLN A 77 9.80 -24.60 -0.07
N ALA A 78 11.02 -25.12 0.04
CA ALA A 78 11.97 -24.75 1.09
C ALA A 78 12.35 -23.26 0.99
N THR A 79 12.63 -22.76 -0.21
CA THR A 79 12.90 -21.33 -0.44
C THR A 79 11.70 -20.47 -0.06
N LYS A 80 10.48 -20.82 -0.48
CA LYS A 80 9.25 -20.09 -0.10
C LYS A 80 9.01 -20.08 1.41
N ARG A 81 9.30 -21.19 2.10
CA ARG A 81 9.21 -21.26 3.56
C ARG A 81 10.24 -20.35 4.22
N LEU A 82 11.48 -20.36 3.73
CA LEU A 82 12.55 -19.50 4.24
C LEU A 82 12.22 -18.02 4.03
N GLU A 83 11.71 -17.65 2.85
CA GLU A 83 11.21 -16.30 2.56
C GLU A 83 10.09 -15.90 3.54
N GLY A 84 9.14 -16.80 3.82
CA GLY A 84 8.09 -16.56 4.81
C GLY A 84 8.62 -16.36 6.23
N ILE A 85 9.62 -17.15 6.66
CA ILE A 85 10.26 -16.99 7.97
C ILE A 85 11.01 -15.66 8.06
N MET A 86 11.76 -15.31 7.01
CA MET A 86 12.50 -14.04 6.96
C MET A 86 11.55 -12.84 6.99
N TYR A 87 10.40 -12.94 6.30
CA TYR A 87 9.36 -11.92 6.34
C TYR A 87 8.79 -11.74 7.76
N GLU A 88 8.39 -12.82 8.43
CA GLU A 88 7.85 -12.76 9.80
C GLU A 88 8.89 -12.27 10.81
N LEU A 89 10.16 -12.62 10.62
CA LEU A 89 11.25 -12.09 11.44
C LEU A 89 11.42 -10.58 11.23
N ASN A 90 11.40 -10.12 9.97
CA ASN A 90 11.49 -8.70 9.64
C ASN A 90 10.31 -7.90 10.22
N ARG A 91 9.10 -8.48 10.11
CA ARG A 91 7.85 -7.95 10.68
C ARG A 91 7.93 -7.77 12.20
N ASN A 92 8.49 -8.74 12.92
CA ASN A 92 8.68 -8.65 14.37
C ASN A 92 9.77 -7.66 14.79
N LEU A 93 10.82 -7.48 13.98
CA LEU A 93 11.89 -6.51 14.25
C LEU A 93 11.47 -5.05 14.01
N GLN A 94 10.45 -4.83 13.19
CA GLN A 94 10.03 -3.50 12.76
C GLN A 94 8.54 -3.26 13.01
N PRO A 95 8.07 -3.37 14.27
CA PRO A 95 6.66 -3.19 14.59
C PRO A 95 6.20 -1.78 14.23
N LEU A 96 4.94 -1.67 13.83
CA LEU A 96 4.28 -0.41 13.59
C LEU A 96 4.02 0.23 14.96
N GLN A 97 4.97 1.03 15.42
CA GLN A 97 4.88 1.75 16.70
C GLN A 97 3.77 2.82 16.67
N LEU A 98 3.63 3.54 17.78
CA LEU A 98 2.71 4.68 17.90
C LEU A 98 2.81 5.61 16.68
N PHE A 99 1.64 5.93 16.15
CA PHE A 99 1.44 6.66 14.92
C PHE A 99 1.10 8.11 15.24
N SER A 100 1.78 9.04 14.58
CA SER A 100 1.39 10.45 14.62
C SER A 100 1.44 11.02 13.22
N VAL A 101 0.54 11.97 12.96
CA VAL A 101 0.40 12.63 11.67
C VAL A 101 0.58 14.11 11.89
N ALA A 102 1.63 14.67 11.33
CA ALA A 102 1.74 16.12 11.22
C ALA A 102 1.09 16.56 9.89
N ILE A 103 0.03 17.36 9.95
CA ILE A 103 -0.62 17.95 8.80
C ILE A 103 -0.05 19.35 8.60
N TYR A 104 0.55 19.61 7.44
CA TYR A 104 1.23 20.88 7.16
C TYR A 104 0.31 21.98 6.67
N ARG A 105 -0.78 21.60 5.98
CA ARG A 105 -1.82 22.52 5.55
C ARG A 105 -3.07 21.72 5.23
N MET A 106 -4.18 22.13 5.80
CA MET A 106 -5.49 21.64 5.42
C MET A 106 -6.42 22.80 5.17
N THR A 107 -6.99 22.86 3.98
CA THR A 107 -7.93 23.89 3.55
C THR A 107 -9.34 23.28 3.45
N SER A 108 -10.35 23.94 4.01
CA SER A 108 -11.75 23.55 3.76
C SER A 108 -12.13 23.90 2.33
N LEU A 109 -12.65 22.93 1.58
CA LEU A 109 -13.16 23.11 0.20
C LEU A 109 -14.67 23.26 0.17
N SER A 110 -15.31 23.42 1.34
CA SER A 110 -16.75 23.63 1.42
C SER A 110 -17.13 24.89 0.63
N ARG A 111 -18.21 24.77 -0.16
CA ARG A 111 -18.88 25.86 -0.90
C ARG A 111 -20.20 26.26 -0.25
N ASP A 112 -20.40 25.85 0.99
CA ASP A 112 -21.57 26.17 1.77
C ASP A 112 -21.65 27.69 2.00
N SER A 113 -22.84 28.27 1.84
CA SER A 113 -23.04 29.72 1.96
C SER A 113 -22.59 30.27 3.30
N ASP A 114 -22.75 29.50 4.38
CA ASP A 114 -22.35 29.95 5.73
C ASP A 114 -20.83 29.97 5.89
N VAL A 115 -20.15 29.01 5.26
CA VAL A 115 -18.68 28.96 5.25
C VAL A 115 -18.12 30.12 4.43
N GLU A 116 -18.73 30.46 3.30
CA GLU A 116 -18.32 31.61 2.49
C GLU A 116 -18.56 32.94 3.22
N LEU A 117 -19.70 33.10 3.90
CA LEU A 117 -19.98 34.28 4.74
C LEU A 117 -18.96 34.42 5.87
N TYR A 118 -18.57 33.30 6.49
CA TYR A 118 -17.54 33.29 7.50
C TYR A 118 -16.16 33.69 6.93
N ARG A 119 -15.77 33.15 5.77
CA ARG A 119 -14.52 33.54 5.09
C ARG A 119 -14.51 35.03 4.76
N GLN A 120 -15.62 35.60 4.28
CA GLN A 120 -15.71 37.03 4.00
C GLN A 120 -15.54 37.87 5.28
N ARG A 121 -16.20 37.48 6.38
CA ARG A 121 -16.05 38.14 7.68
C ARG A 121 -14.60 38.11 8.17
N LEU A 122 -13.91 36.98 7.98
CA LEU A 122 -12.47 36.85 8.28
C LEU A 122 -11.62 37.73 7.39
N TYR A 123 -11.91 37.77 6.09
CA TYR A 123 -11.18 38.61 5.13
C TYR A 123 -11.24 40.09 5.50
N ASP A 124 -12.44 40.58 5.81
CA ASP A 124 -12.65 41.98 6.19
C ASP A 124 -11.89 42.31 7.49
N GLY A 125 -12.03 41.46 8.52
CA GLY A 125 -11.35 41.62 9.81
C GLY A 125 -9.83 41.51 9.71
N ALA A 126 -9.32 40.55 8.94
CA ALA A 126 -7.88 40.35 8.72
C ALA A 126 -7.27 41.52 7.93
N SER A 127 -7.97 42.01 6.91
CA SER A 127 -7.51 43.15 6.09
C SER A 127 -7.43 44.44 6.92
N GLU A 128 -8.45 44.71 7.75
CA GLU A 128 -8.43 45.84 8.67
C GLU A 128 -7.30 45.71 9.70
N PHE A 129 -7.13 44.52 10.28
CA PHE A 129 -6.07 44.24 11.24
C PHE A 129 -4.67 44.42 10.64
N LEU A 130 -4.41 43.89 9.43
CA LEU A 130 -3.11 44.03 8.76
C LEU A 130 -2.80 45.49 8.45
N LYS A 131 -3.79 46.28 8.04
CA LYS A 131 -3.63 47.73 7.82
C LYS A 131 -3.21 48.44 9.11
N LYS A 132 -3.94 48.22 10.22
CA LYS A 132 -3.59 48.78 11.54
C LYS A 132 -2.22 48.31 12.04
N ALA A 133 -1.89 47.03 11.84
CA ALA A 133 -0.61 46.48 12.27
C ALA A 133 0.58 47.08 11.50
N GLN A 134 0.40 47.42 10.22
CA GLN A 134 1.38 48.16 9.42
C GLN A 134 1.55 49.60 9.92
N GLU A 135 0.45 50.26 10.28
CA GLU A 135 0.44 51.67 10.71
C GLU A 135 0.92 51.85 12.16
N GLU A 136 0.58 50.94 13.08
CA GLU A 136 0.67 51.17 14.54
C GLU A 136 1.57 50.18 15.30
N ARG A 137 2.18 49.18 14.65
CA ARG A 137 2.92 48.06 15.30
C ARG A 137 2.13 47.37 16.43
N ALA A 138 0.80 47.43 16.38
CA ALA A 138 -0.07 46.87 17.40
C ALA A 138 -0.06 45.34 17.36
N LYS A 139 -0.22 44.73 18.55
CA LYS A 139 -0.56 43.31 18.70
C LYS A 139 -2.02 43.25 19.15
N ASP A 140 -2.89 42.75 18.29
CA ASP A 140 -4.25 42.39 18.69
C ASP A 140 -4.22 41.01 19.38
N GLN A 141 -5.06 40.82 20.39
CA GLN A 141 -5.16 39.55 21.08
C GLN A 141 -6.07 38.56 20.33
N ASP A 142 -7.06 39.08 19.59
CA ASP A 142 -8.01 38.28 18.78
C ASP A 142 -7.31 37.66 17.55
N PHE A 143 -6.38 38.41 16.96
CA PHE A 143 -5.50 37.95 15.90
C PHE A 143 -4.07 37.87 16.41
N SER A 144 -3.58 36.67 16.71
CA SER A 144 -2.14 36.53 16.96
C SER A 144 -1.39 36.38 15.66
N VAL A 145 -0.43 37.27 15.43
CA VAL A 145 0.53 37.09 14.35
C VAL A 145 1.63 36.16 14.83
N ILE A 146 1.85 35.01 14.17
CA ILE A 146 3.17 34.34 14.19
C ILE A 146 3.51 33.70 12.82
N ASP A 147 4.77 33.99 12.43
CA ASP A 147 5.66 33.46 11.40
C ASP A 147 5.24 33.43 9.93
N ALA A 148 5.77 34.41 9.20
CA ALA A 148 6.17 34.19 7.82
C ALA A 148 7.28 33.12 7.80
N SER A 149 7.03 32.00 7.13
CA SER A 149 8.12 31.20 6.57
C SER A 149 8.92 32.14 5.65
N LEU A 150 10.12 32.52 6.08
CA LEU A 150 11.07 33.35 5.34
C LEU A 150 11.46 32.65 4.02
N VAL A 151 10.72 32.92 2.96
CA VAL A 151 11.17 32.77 1.58
C VAL A 151 10.91 34.08 0.87
N GLY A 152 11.92 34.95 0.88
CA GLY A 152 11.93 36.17 0.06
C GLY A 152 11.82 37.46 0.86
N THR A 153 12.75 38.37 0.57
CA THR A 153 12.85 39.73 1.11
C THR A 153 11.61 40.58 0.77
N LEU A 154 11.02 41.20 1.80
CA LEU A 154 10.07 42.34 1.75
C LEU A 154 8.59 42.08 1.37
N SER A 155 8.08 40.85 1.41
CA SER A 155 6.63 40.64 1.26
C SER A 155 5.87 40.87 2.57
N ILE A 156 4.75 41.60 2.47
CA ILE A 156 3.77 41.88 3.51
C ILE A 156 3.37 40.59 4.25
N ARG A 157 2.98 40.69 5.53
CA ARG A 157 2.35 39.59 6.27
C ARG A 157 1.06 39.17 5.56
N GLU A 158 1.10 38.06 4.80
CA GLU A 158 -0.05 37.56 4.02
C GLU A 158 -0.93 36.58 4.83
N GLU A 159 -0.49 36.17 6.02
CA GLU A 159 -1.16 35.17 6.85
C GLU A 159 -1.44 35.72 8.26
N VAL A 160 -2.67 35.52 8.74
CA VAL A 160 -3.07 35.86 10.12
C VAL A 160 -3.49 34.60 10.85
N ALA A 161 -3.10 34.45 12.12
CA ALA A 161 -3.60 33.36 12.94
C ALA A 161 -4.81 33.82 13.75
N VAL A 162 -5.90 33.08 13.63
CA VAL A 162 -7.15 33.24 14.37
C VAL A 162 -7.06 32.37 15.62
N LYS A 163 -6.99 33.00 16.79
CA LYS A 163 -6.84 32.30 18.06
C LYS A 163 -8.15 31.71 18.55
N PRO A 164 -8.14 30.52 19.17
CA PRO A 164 -9.25 30.03 19.96
C PRO A 164 -9.64 31.06 21.03
N GLY A 165 -10.95 31.26 21.25
CA GLY A 165 -11.44 32.27 22.19
C GLY A 165 -11.52 33.70 21.64
N GLY A 166 -10.94 33.96 20.46
CA GLY A 166 -10.96 35.29 19.84
C GLY A 166 -12.27 35.57 19.10
N ARG A 167 -12.61 36.85 18.93
CA ARG A 167 -13.85 37.31 18.25
C ARG A 167 -14.12 36.67 16.88
N TYR A 168 -13.06 36.33 16.17
CA TYR A 168 -13.13 35.80 14.81
C TYR A 168 -13.08 34.26 14.75
N TYR A 169 -12.84 33.59 15.87
CA TYR A 169 -12.85 32.13 15.94
C TYR A 169 -14.28 31.60 15.76
N PRO A 170 -14.48 30.41 15.16
CA PRO A 170 -15.79 29.81 15.03
C PRO A 170 -16.20 29.26 16.41
N GLU A 171 -16.96 30.05 17.16
CA GLU A 171 -17.49 29.66 18.47
C GLU A 171 -19.01 29.43 18.41
N PRO A 172 -19.53 28.38 19.08
CA PRO A 172 -20.95 28.01 19.05
C PRO A 172 -21.93 29.14 19.38
N SER A 173 -21.47 30.18 20.08
CA SER A 173 -22.24 31.36 20.50
C SER A 173 -22.56 32.35 19.36
N LEU A 174 -21.91 32.25 18.19
CA LEU A 174 -21.95 33.27 17.12
C LEU A 174 -22.80 32.91 15.87
N LYS A 175 -23.73 31.95 15.98
CA LYS A 175 -24.62 31.38 14.91
C LYS A 175 -24.08 30.11 14.20
N ALA A 176 -23.95 29.05 15.01
CA ALA A 176 -24.45 27.67 14.88
C ALA A 176 -24.17 26.76 13.66
N GLU A 177 -23.98 27.20 12.41
CA GLU A 177 -23.82 26.24 11.28
C GLU A 177 -22.41 26.17 10.70
N ALA A 178 -21.77 27.32 10.46
CA ALA A 178 -20.39 27.36 9.95
C ALA A 178 -19.41 26.70 10.93
N ASP A 179 -19.62 26.86 12.24
CA ASP A 179 -18.75 26.32 13.28
C ASP A 179 -18.67 24.78 13.19
N SER A 180 -19.83 24.12 13.08
CA SER A 180 -19.90 22.66 12.97
C SER A 180 -19.23 22.10 11.71
N LYS A 181 -19.14 22.93 10.66
CA LYS A 181 -18.54 22.59 9.34
C LYS A 181 -17.04 22.90 9.29
N LEU A 182 -16.53 23.71 10.23
CA LEU A 182 -15.12 24.12 10.29
C LEU A 182 -14.36 23.47 11.44
N MET A 183 -15.01 23.17 12.57
CA MET A 183 -14.37 22.64 13.79
C MET A 183 -15.34 21.82 14.67
N PRO A 184 -14.86 20.80 15.41
CA PRO A 184 -13.57 20.13 15.25
C PRO A 184 -13.58 19.17 14.06
N MET A 185 -12.51 19.18 13.25
CA MET A 185 -12.35 18.19 12.19
C MET A 185 -11.76 16.90 12.77
N CYS A 186 -12.54 15.83 12.66
CA CYS A 186 -12.09 14.47 12.90
C CYS A 186 -11.61 13.87 11.59
N PHE A 187 -10.53 13.08 11.64
CA PHE A 187 -10.01 12.31 10.52
C PHE A 187 -10.10 10.83 10.78
N ASN A 188 -10.31 10.11 9.69
CA ASN A 188 -10.23 8.68 9.61
C ASN A 188 -9.10 8.31 8.64
N PHE A 189 -8.11 7.59 9.15
CA PHE A 189 -7.02 6.99 8.37
C PHE A 189 -7.30 5.50 8.27
N VAL A 190 -7.54 4.99 7.06
CA VAL A 190 -7.84 3.57 6.83
C VAL A 190 -6.79 2.98 5.92
N PHE A 191 -6.19 1.88 6.36
CA PHE A 191 -5.12 1.21 5.65
C PHE A 191 -5.61 -0.12 5.08
N PHE A 192 -5.20 -0.42 3.86
CA PHE A 192 -5.46 -1.70 3.19
C PHE A 192 -4.14 -2.28 2.72
N LYS A 193 -3.86 -3.53 3.12
CA LYS A 193 -2.68 -4.27 2.67
C LYS A 193 -2.79 -4.54 1.17
N ASP A 194 -3.98 -4.96 0.74
CA ASP A 194 -4.29 -5.13 -0.67
C ASP A 194 -5.04 -3.89 -1.17
N PRO A 195 -4.49 -3.18 -2.17
CA PRO A 195 -5.17 -2.13 -2.90
C PRO A 195 -6.64 -2.40 -3.24
N LEU A 196 -7.54 -1.53 -2.80
CA LEU A 196 -8.92 -1.53 -3.29
C LEU A 196 -9.01 -0.79 -4.64
N PRO A 197 -9.87 -1.26 -5.56
CA PRO A 197 -10.17 -0.53 -6.79
C PRO A 197 -11.00 0.72 -6.50
N ALA A 198 -10.84 1.75 -7.34
CA ALA A 198 -11.50 3.06 -7.19
C ALA A 198 -13.02 2.95 -6.93
N SER A 199 -13.70 1.99 -7.57
CA SER A 199 -15.14 1.78 -7.44
C SER A 199 -15.60 1.34 -6.03
N LYS A 200 -14.70 0.85 -5.18
CA LYS A 200 -15.02 0.38 -3.81
C LYS A 200 -14.58 1.36 -2.72
N LEU A 201 -13.79 2.37 -3.07
CA LEU A 201 -13.17 3.27 -2.07
C LEU A 201 -14.20 4.09 -1.29
N LYS A 202 -15.30 4.48 -1.93
CA LYS A 202 -16.37 5.29 -1.33
C LYS A 202 -16.95 4.66 -0.07
N ASP A 203 -17.40 3.40 -0.18
CA ASP A 203 -18.09 2.71 0.90
C ASP A 203 -17.12 2.41 2.06
N SER A 204 -15.87 2.10 1.72
CA SER A 204 -14.81 1.80 2.68
C SER A 204 -14.31 3.03 3.44
N ALA A 205 -14.28 4.22 2.82
CA ALA A 205 -13.84 5.46 3.47
C ALA A 205 -14.82 5.97 4.54
N MET A 206 -16.13 5.76 4.35
CA MET A 206 -17.17 6.30 5.24
C MET A 206 -17.65 5.32 6.31
N PHE A 207 -17.97 4.08 5.93
CA PHE A 207 -18.75 3.20 6.80
C PHE A 207 -17.91 2.13 7.49
N GLY A 208 -16.63 1.99 7.14
CA GLY A 208 -15.85 0.83 7.56
C GLY A 208 -16.47 -0.48 7.10
N ILE A 209 -17.34 -0.48 6.07
CA ILE A 209 -17.84 -1.71 5.46
C ILE A 209 -16.68 -2.28 4.63
N GLY A 210 -16.12 -3.40 5.08
CA GLY A 210 -14.80 -3.89 4.65
C GLY A 210 -13.63 -3.41 5.52
N VAL A 211 -13.93 -2.82 6.69
CA VAL A 211 -13.15 -2.62 7.94
C VAL A 211 -11.72 -2.08 7.91
N GLY A 212 -11.07 -1.99 6.74
CA GLY A 212 -9.64 -1.74 6.66
C GLY A 212 -8.85 -2.89 7.29
N ASP A 213 -7.59 -3.04 6.89
CA ASP A 213 -6.70 -3.94 7.59
C ASP A 213 -6.25 -3.34 8.93
N ALA A 214 -6.12 -2.01 8.96
CA ALA A 214 -5.95 -1.20 10.17
C ALA A 214 -6.64 0.16 10.00
N GLN A 215 -7.20 0.72 11.08
CA GLN A 215 -7.79 2.05 11.06
C GLN A 215 -7.37 2.88 12.27
N VAL A 216 -7.34 4.19 12.08
CA VAL A 216 -7.06 5.15 13.15
C VAL A 216 -7.95 6.37 12.97
N ARG A 217 -8.67 6.73 14.03
CA ARG A 217 -9.50 7.94 14.07
C ARG A 217 -8.93 8.90 15.09
N SER A 218 -8.87 10.16 14.75
CA SER A 218 -8.49 11.21 15.70
C SER A 218 -9.09 12.54 15.28
N ALA A 219 -9.40 13.37 16.26
CA ALA A 219 -9.80 14.74 16.05
C ALA A 219 -8.63 15.68 16.33
N PHE A 220 -8.58 16.80 15.60
CA PHE A 220 -7.72 17.89 16.04
C PHE A 220 -8.06 18.27 17.49
N PRO A 221 -7.04 18.46 18.34
CA PRO A 221 -7.29 18.93 19.70
C PRO A 221 -8.06 20.25 19.65
N ALA A 222 -8.97 20.43 20.61
CA ALA A 222 -9.65 21.70 20.76
C ALA A 222 -8.62 22.82 20.95
N GLY A 223 -8.87 23.98 20.36
CA GLY A 223 -8.02 25.15 20.54
C GLY A 223 -6.77 25.19 19.67
N LEU A 224 -6.80 24.63 18.46
CA LEU A 224 -5.80 24.94 17.46
C LEU A 224 -6.03 26.32 16.84
N ASN A 225 -4.95 27.06 16.64
CA ASN A 225 -5.02 28.28 15.84
C ASN A 225 -5.38 27.92 14.40
N MET A 226 -6.34 28.63 13.83
CA MET A 226 -6.55 28.60 12.39
C MET A 226 -5.68 29.66 11.75
N LYS A 227 -5.28 29.44 10.50
CA LYS A 227 -4.53 30.41 9.71
C LYS A 227 -5.35 30.84 8.53
N PHE A 228 -5.34 32.14 8.25
CA PHE A 228 -6.06 32.71 7.13
C PHE A 228 -5.08 33.43 6.21
N ASP A 229 -5.02 32.96 4.96
CA ASP A 229 -4.22 33.53 3.87
C ASP A 229 -5.07 34.59 3.18
N VAL A 230 -4.80 35.86 3.48
CA VAL A 230 -5.61 37.00 3.01
C VAL A 230 -5.56 37.12 1.48
N LYS A 231 -4.43 36.77 0.87
CA LYS A 231 -4.24 36.88 -0.58
C LYS A 231 -5.00 35.79 -1.34
N LYS A 232 -4.98 34.56 -0.82
CA LYS A 232 -5.74 33.44 -1.39
C LYS A 232 -7.20 33.41 -0.94
N ASN A 233 -7.58 34.26 0.00
CA ASN A 233 -8.87 34.22 0.69
C ASN A 233 -9.17 32.80 1.23
N ASP A 234 -8.16 32.20 1.85
CA ASP A 234 -8.16 30.78 2.19
C ASP A 234 -7.96 30.54 3.68
N LEU A 235 -8.81 29.69 4.25
CA LEU A 235 -8.73 29.28 5.65
C LEU A 235 -8.10 27.89 5.72
N TYR A 236 -7.02 27.79 6.48
CA TYR A 236 -6.34 26.53 6.67
C TYR A 236 -5.90 26.28 8.10
N MET A 237 -5.66 25.00 8.39
CA MET A 237 -5.07 24.55 9.64
C MET A 237 -3.77 23.81 9.38
N ASP A 238 -2.83 23.95 10.31
CA ASP A 238 -1.67 23.08 10.44
C ASP A 238 -1.54 22.62 11.88
N GLY A 239 -0.96 21.44 12.07
CA GLY A 239 -0.87 20.87 13.41
C GLY A 239 -0.40 19.43 13.41
N VAL A 240 -0.02 18.97 14.60
CA VAL A 240 0.36 17.58 14.83
C VAL A 240 -0.81 16.87 15.50
N LEU A 241 -1.35 15.88 14.79
CA LEU A 241 -2.28 14.91 15.34
C LEU A 241 -1.45 13.77 15.95
N SER A 242 -1.43 13.72 17.27
CA SER A 242 -1.06 12.48 17.96
C SER A 242 -2.23 11.53 17.81
N LEU A 243 -2.03 10.42 17.11
CA LEU A 243 -3.06 9.44 16.92
C LEU A 243 -2.93 8.38 18.02
N GLY A 244 -4.07 7.86 18.49
CA GLY A 244 -4.10 6.83 19.52
C GLY A 244 -3.62 5.47 19.00
N ASP A 245 -3.86 4.42 19.80
CA ASP A 245 -3.57 3.05 19.40
C ASP A 245 -4.36 2.67 18.14
N TRP A 246 -3.71 1.92 17.26
CA TRP A 246 -4.31 1.42 16.04
C TRP A 246 -5.44 0.45 16.36
N GLU A 247 -6.60 0.64 15.74
CA GLU A 247 -7.57 -0.44 15.65
C GLU A 247 -7.12 -1.37 14.52
N ASN A 248 -6.30 -2.35 14.88
CA ASN A 248 -5.98 -3.44 13.98
C ASN A 248 -7.18 -4.39 13.90
N GLN A 249 -7.78 -4.48 12.71
CA GLN A 249 -9.01 -5.25 12.53
C GLN A 249 -8.77 -6.60 11.85
N SER A 250 -7.68 -6.72 11.08
CA SER A 250 -7.38 -7.91 10.27
C SER A 250 -6.15 -8.70 10.73
N GLY A 251 -5.23 -8.06 11.47
CA GLY A 251 -3.89 -8.60 11.72
C GLY A 251 -2.94 -8.53 10.54
N ARG A 252 -3.29 -7.87 9.43
CA ARG A 252 -2.48 -7.84 8.20
C ARG A 252 -1.52 -6.66 8.11
N ILE A 253 -1.74 -5.60 8.89
CA ILE A 253 -0.84 -4.45 8.99
C ILE A 253 -0.43 -4.29 10.46
N LEU A 254 0.74 -4.81 10.82
CA LEU A 254 1.30 -4.77 12.17
C LEU A 254 2.72 -4.19 12.20
N SER A 255 3.37 -4.06 11.05
CA SER A 255 4.78 -3.69 10.94
C SER A 255 5.04 -2.78 9.75
N ILE A 256 6.23 -2.18 9.71
CA ILE A 256 6.67 -1.36 8.57
C ILE A 256 6.70 -2.15 7.25
N PRO A 257 7.24 -3.40 7.20
CA PRO A 257 7.16 -4.22 5.99
C PRO A 257 5.74 -4.45 5.48
N ASP A 258 4.74 -4.48 6.37
CA ASP A 258 3.35 -4.63 5.96
C ASP A 258 2.83 -3.41 5.16
N LEU A 259 3.49 -2.25 5.23
CA LEU A 259 3.12 -1.06 4.44
C LEU A 259 3.57 -1.14 2.98
N VAL A 260 4.44 -2.07 2.59
CA VAL A 260 4.87 -2.22 1.19
C VAL A 260 3.67 -2.54 0.30
N GLY A 261 3.44 -1.71 -0.73
CA GLY A 261 2.29 -1.77 -1.65
C GLY A 261 0.94 -1.40 -1.02
N ALA A 262 0.92 -1.03 0.26
CA ALA A 262 -0.33 -0.75 0.97
C ALA A 262 -0.99 0.55 0.46
N GLN A 263 -2.30 0.62 0.67
CA GLN A 263 -3.10 1.80 0.43
C GLN A 263 -3.45 2.47 1.75
N MET A 264 -3.41 3.80 1.79
CA MET A 264 -3.99 4.58 2.87
C MET A 264 -5.05 5.52 2.30
N LEU A 265 -6.23 5.50 2.90
CA LEU A 265 -7.29 6.47 2.66
C LEU A 265 -7.36 7.43 3.84
N VAL A 266 -7.43 8.73 3.55
CA VAL A 266 -7.59 9.79 4.54
C VAL A 266 -8.88 10.55 4.23
N ALA A 267 -9.83 10.50 5.15
CA ALA A 267 -11.10 11.20 5.03
C ALA A 267 -11.39 11.97 6.32
N THR A 268 -12.21 13.01 6.25
CA THR A 268 -12.84 13.55 7.45
C THR A 268 -13.89 12.57 7.96
N CYS A 269 -14.04 12.46 9.28
CA CYS A 269 -15.01 11.59 9.90
C CYS A 269 -16.41 11.99 9.42
N PRO A 270 -17.21 11.02 8.95
CA PRO A 270 -18.49 11.33 8.36
C PRO A 270 -19.46 11.81 9.44
N ARG A 271 -20.28 12.80 9.10
CA ARG A 271 -21.31 13.36 9.98
C ARG A 271 -22.69 12.98 9.46
N PRO A 272 -23.64 12.61 10.33
CA PRO A 272 -25.01 12.37 9.91
C PRO A 272 -25.67 13.71 9.59
N VAL A 273 -26.31 13.82 8.43
CA VAL A 273 -27.16 14.94 8.05
C VAL A 273 -28.52 14.42 7.58
N PRO A 274 -29.59 15.21 7.72
CA PRO A 274 -30.90 14.86 7.15
C PRO A 274 -30.76 14.56 5.65
N ASN A 275 -31.42 13.51 5.19
CA ASN A 275 -31.40 13.08 3.80
C ASN A 275 -32.58 13.70 3.04
N PRO A 276 -32.37 14.63 2.10
CA PRO A 276 -33.46 15.05 1.22
C PRO A 276 -33.78 13.89 0.26
N PRO A 277 -35.02 13.39 0.18
CA PRO A 277 -36.28 14.05 0.53
C PRO A 277 -36.93 13.64 1.87
N ASP A 278 -36.39 12.65 2.59
CA ASP A 278 -36.94 12.19 3.87
C ASP A 278 -36.10 12.69 5.06
N PRO A 279 -36.50 13.80 5.71
CA PRO A 279 -35.77 14.38 6.84
C PRO A 279 -35.73 13.49 8.08
N ASN A 280 -36.53 12.40 8.14
CA ASN A 280 -36.44 11.40 9.21
C ASN A 280 -35.35 10.35 8.96
N SER A 281 -34.79 10.32 7.74
CA SER A 281 -33.65 9.48 7.40
C SER A 281 -32.36 10.31 7.43
N LEU A 282 -31.30 9.72 7.98
CA LEU A 282 -29.98 10.33 8.02
C LEU A 282 -29.11 9.73 6.92
N ARG A 283 -28.36 10.60 6.23
CA ARG A 283 -27.27 10.21 5.33
C ARG A 283 -25.95 10.68 5.92
N MET A 284 -24.87 9.96 5.61
CA MET A 284 -23.54 10.32 6.05
C MET A 284 -22.87 11.19 5.00
N VAL A 285 -22.29 12.31 5.43
CA VAL A 285 -21.52 13.23 4.58
C VAL A 285 -20.14 13.45 5.15
N SER A 286 -19.15 13.74 4.31
CA SER A 286 -17.79 14.03 4.74
C SER A 286 -17.39 15.38 4.16
N ASP A 287 -16.91 16.28 5.03
CA ASP A 287 -16.59 17.65 4.60
C ASP A 287 -15.43 17.66 3.61
N PRO A 288 -15.57 18.33 2.46
CA PRO A 288 -14.50 18.35 1.49
C PRO A 288 -13.32 19.18 2.00
N PHE A 289 -12.12 18.60 1.95
CA PHE A 289 -10.88 19.25 2.41
C PHE A 289 -9.74 19.00 1.44
N ALA A 290 -8.79 19.95 1.40
CA ALA A 290 -7.55 19.83 0.65
C ALA A 290 -6.36 19.66 1.58
N LEU A 291 -5.56 18.60 1.35
CA LEU A 291 -4.32 18.35 2.05
C LEU A 291 -3.14 18.91 1.27
N GLY A 292 -2.40 19.86 1.85
CA GLY A 292 -1.13 20.36 1.30
C GLY A 292 0.04 19.37 1.50
N GLY A 293 -0.12 18.44 2.44
CA GLY A 293 0.85 17.40 2.74
C GLY A 293 0.74 16.96 4.19
N MET A 294 1.32 15.80 4.46
CA MET A 294 1.37 15.24 5.81
C MET A 294 2.68 14.49 6.04
N ARG A 295 3.12 14.43 7.29
CA ARG A 295 4.19 13.55 7.71
C ARG A 295 3.60 12.47 8.62
N LEU A 296 3.67 11.23 8.17
CA LEU A 296 3.37 10.07 8.98
C LEU A 296 4.61 9.71 9.78
N LYS A 297 4.47 9.51 11.09
CA LYS A 297 5.56 9.11 11.97
C LYS A 297 5.20 7.81 12.67
N PHE A 298 6.10 6.83 12.56
CA PHE A 298 6.02 5.50 13.14
C PHE A 298 7.23 5.31 14.06
N GLY A 299 7.06 5.66 15.34
CA GLY A 299 8.19 5.71 16.27
C GLY A 299 9.28 6.71 15.84
N ASN A 300 10.48 6.21 15.57
CA ASN A 300 11.63 7.02 15.12
C ASN A 300 11.71 7.19 13.59
N ARG A 301 10.79 6.58 12.84
CA ARG A 301 10.75 6.68 11.37
C ARG A 301 9.64 7.60 10.93
N SER A 302 9.81 8.27 9.81
CA SER A 302 8.74 9.11 9.26
C SER A 302 8.76 9.12 7.75
N VAL A 303 7.57 9.15 7.14
CA VAL A 303 7.41 9.39 5.71
C VAL A 303 6.72 10.75 5.51
N LEU A 304 7.37 11.61 4.73
CA LEU A 304 6.76 12.82 4.23
C LEU A 304 5.95 12.48 2.98
N ILE A 305 4.66 12.81 3.00
CA ILE A 305 3.73 12.67 1.89
C ILE A 305 3.36 14.08 1.44
N ARG A 306 3.77 14.45 0.24
CA ARG A 306 3.50 15.78 -0.33
C ARG A 306 2.10 15.78 -0.97
N ALA A 307 1.51 16.95 -1.18
CA ALA A 307 0.22 17.06 -1.89
C ALA A 307 0.22 16.33 -3.25
N GLY A 308 1.33 16.39 -4.00
CA GLY A 308 1.45 15.71 -5.30
C GLY A 308 1.51 14.19 -5.23
N ASP A 309 1.78 13.62 -4.05
CA ASP A 309 1.75 12.17 -3.83
C ASP A 309 0.34 11.65 -3.48
N LEU A 310 -0.62 12.56 -3.28
CA LEU A 310 -1.98 12.26 -2.86
C LEU A 310 -2.96 12.39 -4.03
N THR A 311 -3.84 11.41 -4.17
CA THR A 311 -4.93 11.45 -5.15
C THR A 311 -6.24 11.82 -4.46
N LEU A 312 -6.84 12.93 -4.86
CA LEU A 312 -8.16 13.35 -4.36
C LEU A 312 -9.26 12.63 -5.13
N HIS A 313 -10.09 11.90 -4.41
CA HIS A 313 -11.32 11.32 -4.93
C HIS A 313 -12.51 12.15 -4.46
N ARG A 314 -13.40 12.50 -5.39
CA ARG A 314 -14.66 13.19 -5.10
C ARG A 314 -15.80 12.43 -5.76
N ASP A 315 -16.76 12.00 -4.96
CA ASP A 315 -18.00 11.39 -5.45
C ASP A 315 -19.18 12.00 -4.70
N GLY A 316 -19.81 13.00 -5.35
CA GLY A 316 -20.87 13.79 -4.73
C GLY A 316 -20.37 14.55 -3.50
N GLU A 317 -20.91 14.19 -2.33
CA GLU A 317 -20.64 14.85 -1.04
C GLU A 317 -19.57 14.14 -0.20
N ILE A 318 -18.79 13.26 -0.85
CA ILE A 318 -17.75 12.47 -0.20
C ILE A 318 -16.43 12.81 -0.84
N SER A 319 -15.47 13.18 0.00
CA SER A 319 -14.10 13.37 -0.42
C SER A 319 -13.15 12.59 0.48
N PHE A 320 -12.16 11.97 -0.14
CA PHE A 320 -11.06 11.33 0.57
C PHE A 320 -9.80 11.39 -0.28
N TRP A 321 -8.67 11.34 0.41
CA TRP A 321 -7.36 11.34 -0.18
C TRP A 321 -6.79 9.93 -0.16
N GLU A 322 -6.28 9.48 -1.28
CA GLU A 322 -5.59 8.21 -1.42
C GLU A 322 -4.08 8.43 -1.46
N TYR A 323 -3.35 7.63 -0.70
CA TYR A 323 -1.91 7.46 -0.79
C TYR A 323 -1.57 6.00 -1.07
N ARG A 324 -0.60 5.77 -1.96
CA ARG A 324 0.00 4.46 -2.23
C ARG A 324 1.40 4.43 -1.66
N PHE A 325 1.67 3.49 -0.76
CA PHE A 325 3.02 3.23 -0.31
C PHE A 325 3.84 2.59 -1.44
N PRO A 326 5.18 2.74 -1.43
CA PRO A 326 6.02 2.12 -2.44
C PRO A 326 5.83 0.59 -2.52
N GLU A 327 5.93 0.05 -3.73
CA GLU A 327 5.75 -1.39 -4.03
C GLU A 327 6.95 -2.25 -3.60
N THR A 328 8.08 -1.63 -3.21
CA THR A 328 9.28 -2.34 -2.75
C THR A 328 9.71 -1.89 -1.37
N GLU A 329 10.34 -2.80 -0.61
CA GLU A 329 10.84 -2.52 0.74
C GLU A 329 11.97 -1.48 0.70
N GLU A 330 12.83 -1.51 -0.31
CA GLU A 330 13.92 -0.54 -0.48
C GLU A 330 13.37 0.88 -0.65
N ALA A 331 12.38 1.06 -1.53
CA ALA A 331 11.78 2.36 -1.79
C ALA A 331 10.99 2.88 -0.58
N LEU A 332 10.32 2.00 0.15
CA LEU A 332 9.67 2.35 1.42
C LEU A 332 10.70 2.80 2.46
N ASN A 333 11.79 2.06 2.62
CA ASN A 333 12.85 2.40 3.56
C ASN A 333 13.56 3.71 3.20
N GLU A 334 13.77 3.98 1.90
CA GLU A 334 14.29 5.27 1.43
C GLU A 334 13.35 6.42 1.81
N LYS A 335 12.04 6.27 1.56
CA LYS A 335 11.03 7.26 1.99
C LYS A 335 10.99 7.47 3.50
N LEU A 336 11.20 6.41 4.29
CA LEU A 336 11.20 6.47 5.76
C LEU A 336 12.49 7.07 6.36
N ARG A 337 13.58 7.11 5.56
CA ARG A 337 14.88 7.71 5.95
C ARG A 337 14.97 9.20 5.63
N GLY A 338 14.07 9.73 4.79
CA GLY A 338 14.03 11.13 4.35
C GLY A 338 13.77 12.10 5.51
N MET A 339 14.84 12.39 6.26
CA MET A 339 14.97 13.55 7.14
C MET A 339 15.21 14.82 6.32
#